data_AF-A0A0E3VUS2-F1
#
_entry.id   AF-A0A0E3VUS2-F1
#
_cell.length_a   1.000
_cell.length_b   1.000
_cell.length_c   1.000
_cell.angle_alpha   90.00
_cell.angle_beta   90.00
_cell.angle_gamma   90.00
#
_symmetry.space_group_name_H-M   'P 1'
#
loop_
_entity.id
_entity.type
_entity.pdbx_description
1 polymer ?
#
loop_
_entity_poly.entity_id
_entity_poly.type
_entity_poly.pdbx_seq_one_letter_code
_entity_poly.pdbx_strand_id
1 'polypeptide(L)' 'MVVVDGHFKSEFETAEAAKSDGRKLKSTYPMLKIEIYDAVTKVRTLLG' A
#
# COMPACT_ATOMS: atom_id res chain seq x y z
N MET A 1 -6.77 5.16 0.59
CA MET A 1 -6.86 4.18 1.69
C MET A 1 -5.91 3.00 1.42
N VAL A 2 -4.78 2.88 2.12
CA VAL A 2 -3.81 1.78 1.96
C VAL A 2 -4.09 0.67 2.98
N VAL A 3 -4.07 -0.57 2.49
CA VAL A 3 -4.26 -1.79 3.28
C VAL A 3 -2.96 -2.59 3.20
N VAL A 4 -2.11 -2.46 4.20
CA VAL A 4 -0.92 -3.28 4.32
C VAL A 4 -1.31 -4.57 5.02
N ASP A 5 -1.25 -5.66 4.28
CA ASP A 5 -1.28 -7.05 4.76
C ASP A 5 -2.48 -7.44 5.67
N GLY A 6 -3.61 -6.75 5.53
CA GLY A 6 -4.78 -6.95 6.39
C GLY A 6 -4.60 -6.52 7.87
N HIS A 7 -3.36 -6.31 8.34
CA HIS A 7 -3.03 -5.91 9.72
C HIS A 7 -2.74 -4.40 9.89
N PHE A 8 -2.24 -3.71 8.87
CA PHE A 8 -1.84 -2.31 8.97
C PHE A 8 -2.63 -1.47 7.94
N LYS A 9 -3.69 -0.80 8.38
CA LYS A 9 -4.47 0.10 7.53
C LYS A 9 -3.92 1.52 7.70
N SER A 10 -3.37 2.10 6.64
CA SER A 10 -2.91 3.49 6.62
C SER A 10 -3.68 4.24 5.54
N GLU A 11 -4.36 5.32 5.87
CA GLU A 11 -5.06 6.10 4.85
C GLU A 11 -4.15 7.18 4.27
N PHE A 12 -4.01 7.17 2.95
CA PHE A 12 -3.30 8.22 2.22
C PHE A 12 -4.27 8.86 1.24
N GLU A 13 -4.19 10.18 1.13
CA GLU A 13 -4.99 11.01 0.23
C GLU A 13 -4.62 10.81 -1.24
N THR A 14 -3.38 10.41 -1.53
CA THR A 14 -2.88 10.22 -2.90
C THR A 14 -2.24 8.84 -3.11
N ALA A 15 -2.44 8.30 -4.32
CA ALA A 15 -1.84 7.03 -4.72
C ALA A 15 -0.29 7.08 -4.75
N GLU A 16 0.29 8.26 -4.96
CA GLU A 16 1.74 8.45 -4.95
C GLU A 16 2.33 8.35 -3.55
N ALA A 17 1.68 8.98 -2.55
CA ALA A 17 2.07 8.85 -1.15
C ALA A 17 1.98 7.39 -0.70
N ALA A 18 0.88 6.72 -1.04
CA ALA A 18 0.68 5.29 -0.81
C ALA A 18 1.79 4.42 -1.41
N LYS A 19 2.20 4.70 -2.66
CA LYS A 19 3.29 3.96 -3.34
C LYS A 19 4.66 4.21 -2.71
N SER A 20 4.93 5.43 -2.28
CA SER A 20 6.20 5.79 -1.64
C SER A 20 6.34 5.10 -0.29
N ASP A 21 5.29 5.18 0.54
CA ASP A 21 5.27 4.57 1.87
C ASP A 21 5.27 3.04 1.78
N GLY A 22 4.47 2.47 0.88
CA GLY A 22 4.48 1.05 0.58
C GLY A 22 5.86 0.56 0.13
N ARG A 23 6.59 1.30 -0.71
CA ARG A 23 7.96 0.91 -1.08
C ARG A 23 8.94 0.96 0.09
N LYS A 24 8.87 1.97 0.95
CA LYS A 24 9.69 2.04 2.17
C LYS A 24 9.41 0.85 3.08
N LEU A 25 8.14 0.53 3.27
CA LEU A 25 7.75 -0.58 4.13
C LEU A 25 8.18 -1.93 3.54
N LYS A 26 8.10 -2.11 2.22
CA LYS A 26 8.62 -3.33 1.56
C LYS A 26 10.12 -3.45 1.65
N SER A 27 10.83 -2.33 1.54
CA SER A 27 12.29 -2.32 1.71
C SER A 27 12.70 -2.67 3.15
N THR A 28 11.88 -2.31 4.13
CA THR A 28 12.13 -2.61 5.54
C THR A 28 11.73 -4.05 5.87
N TYR A 29 10.63 -4.51 5.27
CA TYR A 29 10.03 -5.83 5.48
C TYR A 29 9.73 -6.49 4.13
N PRO A 30 10.74 -7.08 3.47
CA PRO A 30 10.58 -7.69 2.14
C PRO A 30 9.65 -8.92 2.15
N MET A 31 9.32 -9.44 3.34
CA MET A 31 8.40 -10.57 3.53
C MET A 31 6.92 -10.13 3.54
N LEU A 32 6.62 -8.83 3.70
CA LEU A 32 5.26 -8.32 3.74
C LEU A 32 4.70 -8.12 2.32
N LYS A 33 3.46 -8.52 2.12
CA LYS A 33 2.64 -8.22 0.94
C LYS A 33 1.97 -6.86 1.14
N ILE A 34 2.41 -5.91 0.34
CA ILE A 34 1.86 -4.56 0.36
C ILE A 34 0.87 -4.43 -0.79
N GLU A 35 -0.39 -4.16 -0.44
CA GLU A 35 -1.47 -3.92 -1.37
C GLU A 35 -1.93 -2.47 -1.27
N ILE A 36 -1.89 -1.77 -2.40
CA ILE A 36 -2.47 -0.43 -2.49
C ILE A 36 -3.88 -0.59 -3.01
N TYR A 37 -4.85 -0.18 -2.19
CA TYR A 37 -6.23 -0.05 -2.64
C TYR A 37 -6.49 1.36 -3.15
N ASP A 38 -6.74 1.46 -4.46
CA ASP A 38 -7.21 2.68 -5.07
C ASP A 38 -8.73 2.73 -4.95
N ALA A 39 -9.25 3.63 -4.12
CA ALA A 39 -10.69 3.74 -3.87
C ALA A 39 -11.45 4.38 -5.05
N VAL A 40 -10.75 5.13 -5.91
CA VAL A 40 -11.34 5.82 -7.08
C VAL A 40 -11.64 4.80 -8.17
N THR A 41 -10.68 3.93 -8.46
CA THR A 41 -10.80 2.87 -9.47
C THR A 41 -11.28 1.55 -8.87
N LYS A 42 -11.32 1.45 -7.54
CA LYS A 42 -11.59 0.23 -6.75
C LYS A 42 -10.63 -0.92 -7.08
N VAL A 43 -9.44 -0.60 -7.57
CA VAL A 43 -8.40 -1.58 -7.94
C VAL A 43 -7.44 -1.77 -6.78
N ARG A 44 -7.05 -3.03 -6.56
CA ARG A 44 -5.93 -3.37 -5.67
C ARG A 44 -4.70 -3.61 -6.52
N THR A 45 -3.63 -2.87 -6.26
CA THR A 45 -2.33 -3.08 -6.89
C THR A 45 -1.36 -3.62 -5.86
N LEU A 46 -0.81 -4.80 -6.13
CA LEU A 46 0.23 -5.36 -5.30
C LEU A 46 1.54 -4.64 -5.63
N LEU A 47 2.15 -4.02 -4.63
CA LEU A 47 3.48 -3.45 -4.79
C LEU A 47 4.49 -4.59 -4.84
N GLY A 48 4.96 -4.89 -6.05
CA GLY A 48 6.05 -5.83 -6.34
C GLY A 48 7.40 -5.32 -5.87
#